data_AF-A0A7C1TT18-F1
#
_entry.id   AF-A0A7C1TT18-F1
#
_cell.length_a   1.000
_cell.length_b   1.000
_cell.length_c   1.000
_cell.angle_alpha   90.00
_cell.angle_beta   90.00
_cell.angle_gamma   90.00
#
_symmetry.space_group_name_H-M   'P 1'
#
loop_
_entity.id
_entity.type
_entity.pdbx_description
1 polymer ?
#
loop_
_entity_poly.entity_id
_entity_poly.type
_entity_poly.pdbx_seq_one_letter_code
_entity_poly.pdbx_strand_id
1 'polypeptide(L)'
;MILFLVTVLVVCGALFSPLRDAFLANAPLNGLILGVLLLGVIYNFRQVYMLDPELAWIENYRKPRAGLSNPTPPKLLAPMATMLGERKDRLSLSTLAMRSLLDGIYSRLDESRDLSRYNIGLLIFLGLLGTFWGLLETVSSIGSVIAGLSVSGDASAVFDDLQKGLQTPLKGMGTAFSSSLFGLAGSLVLGFLDLQAGQAQNRFYNDLEEWLSSLTRISSGALPGDGDQSVPAYVLALLEQTAESLENLQRTLTKGEESRISAERQMMKLGDKLGIMTDHMSDERSLMVKLAETQAETKNVLAHLAESKSVAGGDGLDEA
;
A
#
# COMPACT_ATOMS: atom_id res chain seq x y z
N MET A 1 -3.18 -11.91 -24.38
CA MET A 1 -3.81 -10.58 -24.53
C MET A 1 -4.55 -10.42 -25.85
N ILE A 2 -3.89 -10.62 -27.00
CA ILE A 2 -4.51 -10.46 -28.33
C ILE A 2 -5.77 -11.34 -28.48
N LEU A 3 -5.68 -12.63 -28.17
CA LEU A 3 -6.81 -13.56 -28.27
C LEU A 3 -8.02 -13.10 -27.46
N PHE A 4 -7.80 -12.58 -26.25
CA PHE A 4 -8.87 -12.04 -25.41
C PHE A 4 -9.53 -10.81 -26.04
N LEU A 5 -8.74 -9.86 -26.57
CA LEU A 5 -9.30 -8.70 -27.27
C LEU A 5 -10.09 -9.08 -28.52
N VAL A 6 -9.62 -10.09 -29.27
CA VAL A 6 -10.37 -10.62 -30.42
C VAL A 6 -11.72 -11.15 -29.96
N THR A 7 -11.77 -11.93 -28.88
CA THR A 7 -13.03 -12.43 -28.32
C THR A 7 -13.95 -11.28 -27.89
N VAL A 8 -13.43 -10.26 -27.20
CA VAL A 8 -14.20 -9.08 -26.80
C VAL A 8 -14.76 -8.36 -28.03
N LEU A 9 -13.96 -8.20 -29.09
CA LEU A 9 -14.37 -7.54 -30.32
C LEU A 9 -15.46 -8.33 -31.06
N VAL A 10 -15.37 -9.67 -31.08
CA VAL A 10 -16.43 -10.55 -31.63
C VAL A 10 -17.73 -10.38 -30.85
N VAL A 11 -17.69 -10.34 -29.52
CA VAL A 11 -18.86 -10.11 -28.67
C VAL A 11 -19.46 -8.71 -28.93
N CYS A 12 -18.63 -7.67 -29.01
CA CYS A 12 -19.05 -6.32 -29.37
C CYS A 12 -19.67 -6.27 -30.78
N GLY A 13 -19.14 -7.03 -31.74
CA GLY A 13 -19.70 -7.14 -33.09
C GLY A 13 -21.08 -7.81 -33.10
N ALA A 14 -21.27 -8.87 -32.31
CA ALA A 14 -22.56 -9.55 -32.17
C ALA A 14 -23.62 -8.64 -31.50
N LEU A 15 -23.19 -7.77 -30.58
CA LEU A 15 -24.04 -6.82 -29.85
C LEU A 15 -24.03 -5.41 -30.45
N PHE A 16 -23.61 -5.25 -31.72
CA PHE A 16 -23.36 -3.93 -32.30
C PHE A 16 -24.60 -3.01 -32.31
N SER A 17 -25.78 -3.55 -32.62
CA SER A 17 -27.02 -2.76 -32.66
C SER A 17 -27.35 -2.14 -31.30
N PRO A 18 -27.53 -2.91 -30.20
CA PRO A 18 -27.80 -2.32 -28.89
C PRO A 18 -26.64 -1.47 -28.35
N LEU A 19 -25.38 -1.83 -28.64
CA LEU A 19 -24.22 -1.03 -28.24
C LEU A 19 -24.20 0.34 -28.92
N ARG A 20 -24.60 0.43 -30.19
CA ARG A 20 -24.66 1.70 -30.92
C ARG A 20 -25.71 2.63 -30.33
N ASP A 21 -26.91 2.11 -30.06
CA ASP A 21 -28.01 2.90 -29.49
C ASP A 21 -27.65 3.39 -28.07
N ALA A 22 -27.04 2.52 -27.27
CA ALA A 22 -26.47 2.85 -25.97
C ALA A 22 -25.35 3.91 -26.07
N PHE A 23 -24.45 3.79 -27.04
CA PHE A 23 -23.35 4.72 -27.23
C PHE A 23 -23.86 6.13 -27.57
N LEU A 24 -24.82 6.21 -28.50
CA LEU A 24 -25.37 7.47 -28.98
C LEU A 24 -26.20 8.23 -27.93
N ALA A 25 -26.73 7.54 -26.93
CA ALA A 25 -27.45 8.19 -25.84
C ALA A 25 -26.61 9.21 -25.06
N ASN A 26 -25.33 8.91 -24.84
CA ASN A 26 -24.39 9.77 -24.13
C ASN A 26 -23.07 9.84 -24.89
N ALA A 27 -23.13 10.22 -26.16
CA ALA A 27 -21.99 10.17 -27.08
C ALA A 27 -20.70 10.85 -26.57
N PRO A 28 -20.73 12.04 -25.91
CA PRO A 28 -19.50 12.66 -25.40
C PRO A 28 -18.82 11.83 -24.30
N LEU A 29 -19.61 11.35 -23.35
CA LEU A 29 -19.10 10.62 -22.19
C LEU A 29 -18.71 9.18 -22.58
N ASN A 30 -19.53 8.50 -23.37
CA ASN A 30 -19.21 7.18 -23.90
C ASN A 30 -17.97 7.22 -24.81
N GLY A 31 -17.79 8.29 -25.60
CA GLY A 31 -16.58 8.52 -26.38
C GLY A 31 -15.34 8.68 -25.50
N LEU A 32 -15.46 9.43 -24.39
CA LEU A 32 -14.38 9.57 -23.40
C LEU A 32 -14.03 8.21 -22.76
N ILE A 33 -15.03 7.43 -22.33
CA ILE A 33 -14.84 6.08 -21.79
C ILE A 33 -14.08 5.21 -22.78
N LEU A 34 -14.49 5.21 -24.05
CA LEU A 34 -13.88 4.39 -25.10
C LEU A 34 -12.44 4.87 -25.40
N GLY A 35 -12.18 6.17 -25.34
CA GLY A 35 -10.84 6.75 -25.45
C GLY A 35 -9.91 6.33 -24.31
N VAL A 36 -10.37 6.40 -23.06
CA VAL A 36 -9.62 5.93 -21.88
C VAL A 36 -9.37 4.43 -21.96
N LEU A 37 -10.36 3.65 -22.38
CA LEU A 37 -10.23 2.21 -22.60
C LEU A 37 -9.13 1.92 -23.64
N LEU A 38 -9.15 2.60 -24.78
CA LEU A 38 -8.17 2.41 -25.85
C LEU A 38 -6.75 2.79 -25.37
N LEU A 39 -6.59 3.92 -24.67
CA LEU A 39 -5.32 4.31 -24.06
C LEU A 39 -4.82 3.27 -23.06
N GLY A 40 -5.71 2.75 -22.20
CA GLY A 40 -5.36 1.70 -21.24
C GLY A 40 -4.93 0.39 -21.92
N VAL A 41 -5.58 0.01 -23.02
CA VAL A 41 -5.19 -1.15 -23.83
C VAL A 41 -3.80 -0.93 -24.42
N ILE A 42 -3.57 0.20 -25.09
CA ILE A 42 -2.25 0.53 -25.67
C ILE A 42 -1.16 0.51 -24.59
N TYR A 43 -1.44 1.07 -23.42
CA TYR A 43 -0.48 1.13 -22.32
C TYR A 43 -0.10 -0.28 -21.84
N ASN A 44 -1.09 -1.15 -21.61
CA ASN A 44 -0.86 -2.54 -21.20
C ASN A 44 -0.04 -3.32 -22.23
N PHE A 45 -0.32 -3.15 -23.52
CA PHE A 45 0.49 -3.76 -24.58
C PHE A 45 1.92 -3.21 -24.61
N ARG A 46 2.08 -1.89 -24.52
CA ARG A 46 3.40 -1.26 -24.46
C ARG A 46 4.22 -1.78 -23.29
N GLN A 47 3.60 -2.01 -22.15
CA GLN A 47 4.27 -2.54 -20.95
C GLN A 47 4.78 -3.97 -21.16
N VAL A 48 4.02 -4.82 -21.85
CA VAL A 48 4.47 -6.17 -22.22
C VAL A 48 5.56 -6.13 -23.30
N TYR A 49 5.37 -5.35 -24.37
CA TYR A 49 6.36 -5.21 -25.43
C TYR A 49 7.68 -4.58 -24.96
N MET A 50 7.67 -3.83 -23.86
CA MET A 50 8.89 -3.29 -23.26
C MET A 50 9.76 -4.38 -22.64
N LEU A 51 9.22 -5.55 -22.31
CA LEU A 51 9.96 -6.67 -21.71
C LEU A 51 10.70 -7.51 -22.76
N ASP A 52 10.19 -7.59 -24.00
CA ASP A 52 10.79 -8.44 -25.05
C ASP A 52 12.25 -8.10 -25.37
N PRO A 53 12.66 -6.81 -25.53
CA PRO A 53 14.05 -6.45 -25.77
C PRO A 53 14.96 -6.79 -24.58
N GLU A 54 14.41 -6.73 -23.36
CA GLU A 54 15.12 -7.02 -22.11
C GLU A 54 15.43 -8.53 -22.01
N LEU A 55 14.44 -9.38 -22.35
CA LEU A 55 14.60 -10.83 -22.46
C LEU A 55 15.62 -11.22 -23.55
N ALA A 56 15.52 -10.62 -24.73
CA ALA A 56 16.45 -10.88 -25.83
C ALA A 56 17.90 -10.48 -25.50
N TRP A 57 18.08 -9.42 -24.70
CA TRP A 57 19.40 -9.02 -24.22
C TRP A 57 19.99 -10.06 -23.25
N ILE A 58 19.20 -10.55 -22.28
CA ILE A 58 19.64 -11.59 -21.33
C ILE A 58 20.00 -12.89 -22.06
N GLU A 59 19.20 -13.34 -23.03
CA GLU A 59 19.50 -14.56 -23.80
C GLU A 59 20.80 -14.45 -24.61
N ASN A 60 21.05 -13.30 -25.23
CA ASN A 60 22.29 -13.05 -25.96
C ASN A 60 23.51 -12.98 -25.03
N TYR A 61 23.35 -12.48 -23.81
CA TYR A 61 24.41 -12.49 -22.81
C TYR A 61 24.72 -13.91 -22.30
N ARG A 62 23.70 -14.77 -22.16
CA ARG A 62 23.87 -16.19 -21.77
C ARG A 62 24.53 -17.04 -22.88
N LYS A 63 24.35 -16.71 -24.15
CA LYS A 63 24.95 -17.42 -25.30
C LYS A 63 25.66 -16.43 -26.23
N PRO A 64 26.93 -16.08 -25.96
CA PRO A 64 27.71 -15.24 -26.87
C PRO A 64 27.87 -15.97 -28.21
N ARG A 65 27.00 -15.67 -29.18
CA ARG A 65 27.17 -16.13 -30.55
C ARG A 65 28.26 -15.28 -31.19
N ALA A 66 29.35 -15.92 -31.60
CA ALA A 66 30.46 -15.26 -32.28
C ALA A 66 29.94 -14.47 -33.50
N GLY A 67 30.15 -13.15 -33.52
CA GLY A 67 29.88 -12.29 -34.68
C GLY A 67 28.66 -11.36 -34.61
N LEU A 68 27.89 -11.34 -33.51
CA LEU A 68 26.80 -10.37 -33.35
C LEU A 68 27.26 -9.13 -32.57
N SER A 69 27.06 -7.95 -33.15
CA SER A 69 27.28 -6.64 -32.51
C SER A 69 26.56 -6.56 -31.18
N ASN A 70 27.21 -6.02 -30.15
CA ASN A 70 26.61 -5.82 -28.82
C ASN A 70 25.24 -5.12 -28.97
N PRO A 71 24.13 -5.74 -28.55
CA PRO A 71 22.83 -5.09 -28.61
C PRO A 71 22.85 -3.82 -27.75
N THR A 72 22.20 -2.76 -28.25
CA THR A 72 21.99 -1.51 -27.51
C THR A 72 21.40 -1.83 -26.12
N PRO A 73 21.97 -1.27 -25.03
CA PRO A 73 21.49 -1.57 -23.69
C PRO A 73 20.00 -1.19 -23.57
N PRO A 74 19.15 -2.11 -23.11
CA PRO A 74 17.73 -1.84 -22.91
C PRO A 74 17.50 -0.78 -21.84
N LYS A 75 16.28 -0.20 -21.75
CA LYS A 75 16.00 0.91 -20.83
C LYS A 75 15.87 0.47 -19.38
N LEU A 76 15.33 -0.72 -19.10
CA LEU A 76 15.20 -1.23 -17.73
C LEU A 76 16.52 -1.82 -17.24
N LEU A 77 17.23 -2.56 -18.09
CA LEU A 77 18.53 -3.17 -17.76
C LEU A 77 19.73 -2.24 -17.98
N ALA A 78 19.56 -0.98 -18.42
CA ALA A 78 20.67 -0.04 -18.66
C ALA A 78 21.67 0.08 -17.50
N PRO A 79 21.25 0.20 -16.21
CA PRO A 79 22.17 0.26 -15.08
C PRO A 79 22.92 -1.05 -14.84
N MET A 80 22.33 -2.19 -15.24
CA MET A 80 23.00 -3.48 -15.19
C MET A 80 23.98 -3.65 -16.34
N ALA A 81 23.62 -3.21 -17.55
CA ALA A 81 24.48 -3.28 -18.72
C ALA A 81 25.77 -2.47 -18.54
N THR A 82 25.72 -1.32 -17.84
CA THR A 82 26.91 -0.55 -17.47
C THR A 82 27.77 -1.29 -16.44
N MET A 83 27.18 -1.84 -15.38
CA MET A 83 27.91 -2.61 -14.36
C MET A 83 28.55 -3.89 -14.91
N LEU A 84 27.88 -4.58 -15.83
CA LEU A 84 28.35 -5.82 -16.46
C LEU A 84 29.36 -5.55 -17.58
N GLY A 85 29.19 -4.43 -18.30
CA GLY A 85 30.08 -4.02 -19.39
C GLY A 85 31.46 -3.53 -18.94
N GLU A 86 31.56 -2.89 -17.78
CA GLU A 86 32.84 -2.38 -17.23
C GLU A 86 33.67 -3.44 -16.49
N ARG A 87 33.08 -4.57 -16.06
CA ARG A 87 33.76 -5.58 -15.22
C ARG A 87 33.66 -7.01 -15.78
N LYS A 88 34.14 -7.19 -17.02
CA LYS A 88 34.11 -8.47 -17.75
C LYS A 88 34.89 -9.62 -17.08
N ASP A 89 35.86 -9.33 -16.20
CA ASP A 89 36.80 -10.33 -15.66
C ASP A 89 36.58 -10.73 -14.19
N ARG A 90 35.73 -10.04 -13.42
CA ARG A 90 35.55 -10.32 -11.98
C ARG A 90 34.16 -9.92 -11.51
N LEU A 91 33.15 -10.68 -11.91
CA LEU A 91 31.77 -10.50 -11.46
C LEU A 91 31.53 -11.08 -10.06
N SER A 92 32.28 -10.62 -9.06
CA SER A 92 31.90 -10.78 -7.66
C SER A 92 30.83 -9.74 -7.32
N LEU A 93 29.63 -9.89 -7.90
CA LEU A 93 28.47 -9.15 -7.41
C LEU A 93 28.14 -9.69 -6.02
N SER A 94 28.34 -8.87 -4.98
CA SER A 94 27.85 -9.18 -3.64
C SER A 94 26.35 -9.45 -3.73
N THR A 95 25.88 -10.50 -3.05
CA THR A 95 24.46 -10.85 -2.93
C THR A 95 23.58 -9.65 -2.53
N LEU A 96 24.13 -8.72 -1.75
CA LEU A 96 23.47 -7.47 -1.36
C LEU A 96 23.22 -6.52 -2.55
N ALA A 97 24.18 -6.39 -3.47
CA ALA A 97 24.05 -5.53 -4.66
C ALA A 97 23.05 -6.11 -5.67
N MET A 98 23.04 -7.44 -5.85
CA MET A 98 22.03 -8.14 -6.65
C MET A 98 20.61 -7.86 -6.14
N ARG A 99 20.40 -8.00 -4.82
CA ARG A 99 19.09 -7.76 -4.21
C ARG A 99 18.64 -6.31 -4.37
N SER A 100 19.53 -5.35 -4.16
CA SER A 100 19.22 -3.93 -4.37
C SER A 100 18.86 -3.58 -5.82
N LEU A 101 19.49 -4.22 -6.80
CA LEU A 101 19.14 -4.04 -8.22
C LEU A 101 17.78 -4.66 -8.55
N LEU A 102 17.52 -5.87 -8.06
CA LEU A 102 16.22 -6.54 -8.20
C LEU A 102 15.09 -5.71 -7.59
N ASP A 103 15.27 -5.22 -6.36
CA ASP A 103 14.31 -4.35 -5.67
C ASP A 103 14.05 -3.07 -6.48
N GLY A 104 15.09 -2.48 -7.07
CA GLY A 104 14.97 -1.29 -7.93
C GLY A 104 14.20 -1.54 -9.23
N ILE A 105 14.40 -2.70 -9.87
CA ILE A 105 13.65 -3.10 -11.07
C ILE A 105 12.19 -3.40 -10.71
N TYR A 106 11.96 -4.14 -9.62
CA TYR A 106 10.62 -4.43 -9.11
C TYR A 106 9.84 -3.15 -8.83
N SER A 107 10.46 -2.18 -8.15
CA SER A 107 9.83 -0.89 -7.86
C SER A 107 9.44 -0.13 -9.13
N ARG A 108 10.30 -0.10 -10.17
CA ARG A 108 9.98 0.54 -11.46
C ARG A 108 8.87 -0.17 -12.22
N LEU A 109 8.84 -1.51 -12.16
CA LEU A 109 7.77 -2.31 -12.75
C LEU A 109 6.44 -2.02 -12.04
N ASP A 110 6.43 -1.99 -10.71
CA ASP A 110 5.21 -1.71 -9.93
C ASP A 110 4.70 -0.27 -10.13
N GLU A 111 5.60 0.72 -10.18
CA GLU A 111 5.24 2.11 -10.50
C GLU A 111 4.54 2.20 -11.87
N SER A 112 5.01 1.44 -12.86
CA SER A 112 4.34 1.39 -14.17
C SER A 112 2.95 0.74 -14.12
N ARG A 113 2.66 -0.11 -13.13
CA ARG A 113 1.32 -0.69 -12.94
C ARG A 113 0.35 0.26 -12.26
N ASP A 114 0.82 1.21 -11.46
CA ASP A 114 -0.07 2.18 -10.79
C ASP A 114 -0.90 2.99 -11.79
N LEU A 115 -0.32 3.37 -12.92
CA LEU A 115 -1.06 4.06 -13.98
C LEU A 115 -2.16 3.17 -14.59
N SER A 116 -1.89 1.88 -14.76
CA SER A 116 -2.87 0.90 -15.25
C SER A 116 -4.02 0.75 -14.25
N ARG A 117 -3.71 0.59 -12.96
CA ARG A 117 -4.70 0.54 -11.86
C ARG A 117 -5.54 1.82 -11.79
N TYR A 118 -4.91 2.99 -11.97
CA TYR A 118 -5.62 4.26 -12.04
C TYR A 118 -6.58 4.33 -13.23
N ASN A 119 -6.19 3.89 -14.42
CA ASN A 119 -7.06 3.87 -15.60
C ASN A 119 -8.30 2.97 -15.41
N ILE A 120 -8.13 1.82 -14.73
CA ILE A 120 -9.25 0.94 -14.38
C ILE A 120 -10.22 1.69 -13.44
N GLY A 121 -9.71 2.33 -12.39
CA GLY A 121 -10.52 3.14 -11.48
C GLY A 121 -11.20 4.33 -12.17
N LEU A 122 -10.50 4.98 -13.10
CA LEU A 122 -11.02 6.08 -13.90
C LEU A 122 -12.19 5.62 -14.79
N LEU A 123 -12.12 4.44 -15.41
CA LEU A 123 -13.25 3.90 -16.19
C LEU A 123 -14.49 3.63 -15.34
N ILE A 124 -14.30 3.09 -14.13
CA ILE A 124 -15.40 2.88 -13.18
C ILE A 124 -16.00 4.23 -12.80
N PHE A 125 -15.15 5.20 -12.45
CA PHE A 125 -15.60 6.54 -12.08
C PHE A 125 -16.35 7.24 -13.22
N LEU A 126 -15.85 7.19 -14.45
CA LEU A 126 -16.54 7.72 -15.64
C LEU A 126 -17.89 7.03 -15.87
N GLY A 127 -17.95 5.70 -15.69
CA GLY A 127 -19.21 4.95 -15.79
C GLY A 127 -20.24 5.38 -14.74
N LEU A 128 -19.81 5.58 -13.50
CA LEU A 128 -20.66 6.11 -12.42
C LEU A 128 -21.10 7.56 -12.72
N LEU A 129 -20.19 8.40 -13.22
CA LEU A 129 -20.50 9.77 -13.61
C LEU A 129 -21.57 9.83 -14.70
N GLY A 130 -21.54 8.88 -15.65
CA GLY A 130 -22.59 8.74 -16.66
C GLY A 130 -23.98 8.48 -16.09
N THR A 131 -24.08 7.62 -15.07
CA THR A 131 -25.38 7.40 -14.38
C THR A 131 -25.86 8.65 -13.67
N PHE A 132 -24.96 9.39 -13.03
CA PHE A 132 -25.29 10.63 -12.34
C PHE A 132 -25.81 11.68 -13.32
N TRP A 133 -25.15 11.82 -14.47
CA TRP A 133 -25.58 12.73 -15.54
C TRP A 133 -26.99 12.40 -16.05
N GLY A 134 -27.26 11.14 -16.34
CA GLY A 134 -28.59 10.77 -16.84
C GLY A 134 -29.69 10.85 -15.78
N LEU A 135 -29.37 10.69 -14.49
CA LEU A 135 -30.31 11.00 -13.41
C LEU A 135 -30.62 12.51 -13.34
N LEU A 136 -29.63 13.38 -13.50
CA LEU A 136 -29.84 14.83 -13.56
C LEU A 136 -30.73 15.22 -14.74
N GLU A 137 -30.52 14.62 -15.90
CA GLU A 137 -31.37 14.84 -17.08
C GLU A 137 -32.82 14.38 -16.83
N THR A 138 -32.98 13.22 -16.20
CA THR A 138 -34.30 12.69 -15.82
C THR A 138 -35.04 13.64 -14.87
N VAL A 139 -34.36 14.14 -13.84
CA VAL A 139 -34.93 15.09 -12.86
C VAL A 139 -35.26 16.42 -13.53
N SER A 140 -34.39 16.93 -14.40
CA SER A 140 -34.63 18.17 -15.16
C SER A 140 -35.86 18.04 -16.08
N SER A 141 -35.98 16.91 -16.78
CA SER A 141 -37.12 16.61 -17.65
C SER A 141 -38.43 16.56 -16.86
N ILE A 142 -38.46 15.84 -15.72
CA ILE A 142 -39.64 15.79 -14.84
C ILE A 142 -40.00 17.19 -14.33
N GLY A 143 -39.01 17.99 -13.92
CA GLY A 143 -39.23 19.38 -13.51
C GLY A 143 -39.86 20.24 -14.61
N SER A 144 -39.40 20.08 -15.86
CA SER A 144 -39.96 20.80 -17.01
C SER A 144 -41.41 20.41 -17.32
N VAL A 145 -41.75 19.13 -17.19
CA VAL A 145 -43.13 18.64 -17.36
C VAL A 145 -44.03 19.21 -16.29
N ILE A 146 -43.60 19.20 -15.02
CA ILE A 146 -44.37 19.77 -13.91
C ILE A 146 -44.57 21.28 -14.10
N ALA A 147 -43.54 22.01 -14.52
CA ALA A 147 -43.62 23.45 -14.78
C ALA A 147 -44.50 23.81 -16.00
N GLY A 148 -44.60 22.91 -16.98
CA GLY A 148 -45.38 23.09 -18.21
C GLY A 148 -46.88 22.80 -18.06
N LEU A 149 -47.33 22.19 -16.96
CA LEU A 149 -48.74 21.89 -16.72
C LEU A 149 -49.51 23.18 -16.39
N SER A 150 -50.30 23.68 -17.34
CA SER A 150 -51.23 24.77 -17.11
C SER A 150 -52.51 24.27 -16.43
N VAL A 151 -52.93 24.92 -15.33
CA VAL A 151 -54.07 24.52 -14.48
C VAL A 151 -55.45 24.76 -15.13
N SER A 152 -55.47 25.26 -16.36
CA SER A 152 -56.68 25.76 -17.04
C SER A 152 -57.32 24.80 -18.06
N GLY A 153 -56.89 23.52 -18.12
CA GLY A 153 -57.40 22.51 -19.05
C GLY A 153 -58.26 21.42 -18.40
N ASP A 154 -58.97 20.65 -19.23
CA ASP A 154 -59.76 19.48 -18.83
C ASP A 154 -58.88 18.44 -18.11
N ALA A 155 -59.35 17.85 -17.01
CA ALA A 155 -58.54 16.99 -16.13
C ALA A 155 -57.97 15.75 -16.86
N SER A 156 -58.69 15.26 -17.86
CA SER A 156 -58.22 14.16 -18.72
C SER A 156 -57.05 14.55 -19.62
N ALA A 157 -56.98 15.81 -20.07
CA ALA A 157 -55.89 16.30 -20.91
C ALA A 157 -54.61 16.52 -20.09
N VAL A 158 -54.75 17.09 -18.89
CA VAL A 158 -53.64 17.27 -17.93
C VAL A 158 -53.04 15.91 -17.54
N PHE A 159 -53.87 14.88 -17.37
CA PHE A 159 -53.39 13.52 -17.07
C PHE A 159 -52.66 12.87 -18.26
N ASP A 160 -53.16 13.02 -19.49
CA ASP A 160 -52.49 12.49 -20.70
C ASP A 160 -51.14 13.19 -20.94
N ASP A 161 -51.06 14.50 -20.69
CA ASP A 161 -49.81 15.27 -20.77
C ASP A 161 -48.80 14.85 -19.70
N LEU A 162 -49.26 14.61 -18.46
CA LEU A 162 -48.41 14.12 -17.38
C LEU A 162 -47.93 12.68 -17.67
N GLN A 163 -48.80 11.82 -18.22
CA GLN A 163 -48.44 10.47 -18.65
C GLN A 163 -47.37 10.47 -19.74
N LYS A 164 -47.55 11.28 -20.80
CA LYS A 164 -46.55 11.42 -21.89
C LYS A 164 -45.25 12.07 -21.39
N GLY A 165 -45.37 13.08 -20.54
CA GLY A 165 -44.25 13.79 -19.94
C GLY A 165 -43.39 12.91 -19.03
N LEU A 166 -43.99 11.96 -18.32
CA LEU A 166 -43.25 11.00 -17.48
C LEU A 166 -42.70 9.78 -18.25
N GLN A 167 -43.34 9.35 -19.34
CA GLN A 167 -42.84 8.22 -20.14
C GLN A 167 -41.47 8.48 -20.77
N THR A 168 -41.21 9.72 -21.18
CA THR A 168 -39.95 10.12 -21.83
C THR A 168 -38.73 9.94 -20.92
N PRO A 169 -38.70 10.50 -19.69
CA PRO A 169 -37.62 10.25 -18.72
C PRO A 169 -37.49 8.77 -18.33
N LEU A 170 -38.60 8.05 -18.19
CA LEU A 170 -38.60 6.62 -17.87
C LEU A 170 -37.92 5.76 -18.96
N LYS A 171 -38.14 6.08 -20.24
CA LYS A 171 -37.39 5.46 -21.35
C LYS A 171 -35.93 5.91 -21.38
N GLY A 172 -35.66 7.18 -21.07
CA GLY A 172 -34.30 7.76 -21.02
C GLY A 172 -33.40 7.19 -19.92
N MET A 173 -33.99 6.62 -18.87
CA MET A 173 -33.25 6.06 -17.74
C MET A 173 -32.40 4.84 -18.14
N GLY A 174 -32.92 3.96 -19.02
CA GLY A 174 -32.16 2.81 -19.51
C GLY A 174 -30.94 3.20 -20.35
N THR A 175 -31.07 4.29 -21.11
CA THR A 175 -29.98 4.86 -21.91
C THR A 175 -28.93 5.58 -21.06
N ALA A 176 -29.32 6.21 -19.95
CA ALA A 176 -28.40 6.76 -18.95
C ALA A 176 -27.54 5.69 -18.27
N PHE A 177 -28.12 4.51 -18.01
CA PHE A 177 -27.41 3.39 -17.37
C PHE A 177 -26.33 2.77 -18.28
N SER A 178 -26.46 2.95 -19.60
CA SER A 178 -25.54 2.36 -20.58
C SER A 178 -24.09 2.84 -20.42
N SER A 179 -23.88 4.10 -20.05
CA SER A 179 -22.55 4.66 -19.76
C SER A 179 -21.86 3.90 -18.62
N SER A 180 -22.64 3.47 -17.60
CA SER A 180 -22.13 2.63 -16.52
C SER A 180 -21.67 1.27 -17.02
N LEU A 181 -22.45 0.65 -17.90
CA LEU A 181 -22.11 -0.63 -18.50
C LEU A 181 -20.82 -0.52 -19.32
N PHE A 182 -20.64 0.56 -20.09
CA PHE A 182 -19.38 0.79 -20.81
C PHE A 182 -18.19 0.96 -19.85
N GLY A 183 -18.35 1.75 -18.79
CA GLY A 183 -17.29 1.96 -17.79
C GLY A 183 -16.90 0.67 -17.07
N LEU A 184 -17.88 -0.09 -16.59
CA LEU A 184 -17.66 -1.35 -15.87
C LEU A 184 -17.10 -2.43 -16.80
N ALA A 185 -17.70 -2.63 -17.98
CA ALA A 185 -17.20 -3.61 -18.95
C ALA A 185 -15.78 -3.25 -19.42
N GLY A 186 -15.52 -1.97 -19.69
CA GLY A 186 -14.19 -1.46 -20.02
C GLY A 186 -13.18 -1.71 -18.90
N SER A 187 -13.56 -1.45 -17.65
CA SER A 187 -12.69 -1.71 -16.49
C SER A 187 -12.37 -3.21 -16.31
N LEU A 188 -13.30 -4.10 -16.66
CA LEU A 188 -13.10 -5.55 -16.61
C LEU A 188 -12.13 -5.99 -17.71
N VAL A 189 -12.29 -5.46 -18.92
CA VAL A 189 -11.36 -5.69 -20.03
C VAL A 189 -9.95 -5.22 -19.67
N LEU A 190 -9.80 -3.99 -19.18
CA LEU A 190 -8.50 -3.48 -18.73
C LEU A 190 -7.94 -4.27 -17.55
N GLY A 191 -8.76 -4.63 -16.57
CA GLY A 191 -8.33 -5.43 -15.42
C GLY A 191 -7.77 -6.78 -15.84
N PHE A 192 -8.39 -7.45 -16.83
CA PHE A 192 -7.86 -8.69 -17.36
C PHE A 192 -6.57 -8.52 -18.16
N LEU A 193 -6.40 -7.40 -18.88
CA LEU A 193 -5.15 -7.07 -19.54
C LEU A 193 -4.03 -6.79 -18.53
N ASP A 194 -4.33 -6.05 -17.46
CA ASP A 194 -3.39 -5.75 -16.38
C ASP A 194 -2.91 -7.00 -15.66
N LEU A 195 -3.81 -7.96 -15.40
CA LEU A 195 -3.43 -9.26 -14.83
C LEU A 195 -2.44 -10.00 -15.72
N GLN A 196 -2.65 -10.02 -17.04
CA GLN A 196 -1.72 -10.66 -17.98
C GLN A 196 -0.37 -9.93 -18.05
N ALA A 197 -0.39 -8.59 -18.07
CA ALA A 197 0.83 -7.80 -18.03
C ALA A 197 1.63 -8.07 -16.74
N GLY A 198 0.93 -8.15 -15.60
CA GLY A 198 1.51 -8.53 -14.32
C GLY A 198 2.14 -9.93 -14.31
N GLN A 199 1.49 -10.91 -14.94
CA GLN A 199 2.06 -12.25 -15.09
C GLN A 199 3.34 -12.24 -15.93
N ALA A 200 3.38 -11.48 -17.04
CA ALA A 200 4.56 -11.34 -17.87
C ALA A 200 5.73 -10.67 -17.11
N GLN A 201 5.43 -9.64 -16.32
CA GLN A 201 6.39 -8.96 -15.46
C GLN A 201 6.96 -9.86 -14.36
N ASN A 202 6.10 -10.60 -13.66
CA ASN A 202 6.55 -11.54 -12.63
C ASN A 202 7.43 -12.64 -13.22
N ARG A 203 7.10 -13.12 -14.42
CA ARG A 203 7.93 -14.09 -15.14
C ARG A 203 9.30 -13.50 -15.46
N PHE A 204 9.34 -12.30 -16.02
CA PHE A 204 10.60 -11.59 -16.29
C PHE A 204 11.44 -11.40 -15.02
N TYR A 205 10.82 -10.98 -13.91
CA TYR A 205 11.51 -10.80 -12.64
C TYR A 205 12.14 -12.11 -12.14
N ASN A 206 11.37 -13.21 -12.15
CA ASN A 206 11.85 -14.53 -11.74
C ASN A 206 12.99 -15.02 -12.65
N ASP A 207 12.88 -14.83 -13.97
CA ASP A 207 13.90 -15.21 -14.94
C ASP A 207 15.21 -14.41 -14.73
N LEU A 208 15.09 -13.13 -14.34
CA LEU A 208 16.20 -12.25 -13.99
C LEU A 208 16.86 -12.67 -12.68
N GLU A 209 16.06 -12.99 -11.65
CA GLU A 209 16.56 -13.50 -10.37
C GLU A 209 17.32 -14.82 -10.55
N GLU A 210 16.75 -15.78 -11.30
CA GLU A 210 17.41 -17.04 -11.62
C GLU A 210 18.73 -16.81 -12.35
N TRP A 211 18.72 -15.91 -13.35
CA TRP A 211 19.94 -15.54 -14.07
C TRP A 211 21.03 -14.99 -13.15
N LEU A 212 20.70 -14.01 -12.32
CA LEU A 212 21.65 -13.38 -11.42
C LEU A 212 22.18 -14.37 -10.37
N SER A 213 21.33 -15.28 -9.89
CA SER A 213 21.76 -16.35 -8.98
C SER A 213 22.80 -17.29 -9.62
N SER A 214 22.68 -17.55 -10.92
CA SER A 214 23.63 -18.37 -11.67
C SER A 214 24.99 -17.67 -11.81
N LEU A 215 25.01 -16.35 -12.00
CA LEU A 215 26.23 -15.55 -12.07
C LEU A 215 26.97 -15.53 -10.72
N THR A 216 26.24 -15.36 -9.63
CA THR A 216 26.81 -15.36 -8.27
C THR A 216 27.43 -16.72 -7.93
N ARG A 217 26.76 -17.84 -8.27
CA ARG A 217 27.30 -19.20 -8.07
C ARG A 217 28.57 -19.49 -8.88
N ILE A 218 28.68 -18.94 -10.10
CA ILE A 218 29.87 -19.12 -10.94
C ILE A 218 31.03 -18.26 -10.42
N SER A 219 30.77 -17.03 -9.96
CA SER A 219 31.81 -16.18 -9.37
C SER A 219 32.37 -16.71 -8.05
N SER A 220 31.57 -17.44 -7.26
CA SER A 220 32.05 -18.10 -6.05
C SER A 220 32.74 -19.45 -6.33
N GLY A 221 32.64 -19.98 -7.55
CA GLY A 221 33.14 -21.32 -7.92
C GLY A 221 34.25 -21.38 -8.98
N ALA A 222 34.64 -20.27 -9.63
CA ALA A 222 35.62 -20.30 -10.72
C ALA A 222 36.76 -19.29 -10.55
N LEU A 223 37.86 -19.73 -9.92
CA LEU A 223 39.19 -19.26 -10.25
C LEU A 223 39.77 -20.23 -11.30
N PRO A 224 39.99 -19.82 -12.57
CA PRO A 224 40.85 -20.58 -13.46
C PRO A 224 42.30 -20.25 -13.10
N GLY A 225 42.84 -20.98 -12.13
CA GLY A 225 44.28 -21.01 -11.87
C GLY A 225 44.91 -22.13 -12.67
N ASP A 226 45.56 -21.79 -13.78
CA ASP A 226 46.69 -22.57 -14.26
C ASP A 226 47.81 -22.41 -13.22
N GLY A 227 48.32 -23.53 -12.69
CA GLY A 227 49.38 -23.55 -11.70
C GLY A 227 48.93 -23.78 -10.26
N ASP A 228 48.97 -25.05 -9.86
CA ASP A 228 49.27 -25.58 -8.53
C ASP A 228 48.49 -25.03 -7.31
N GLN A 229 47.68 -25.93 -6.71
CA GLN A 229 46.91 -25.78 -5.47
C GLN A 229 45.63 -24.93 -5.54
N SER A 230 44.62 -25.45 -6.24
CA SER A 230 43.23 -25.11 -5.97
C SER A 230 42.88 -25.51 -4.54
N VAL A 231 42.68 -24.52 -3.67
CA VAL A 231 42.17 -24.73 -2.30
C VAL A 231 40.87 -25.54 -2.41
N PRO A 232 40.76 -26.72 -1.75
CA PRO A 232 39.62 -27.60 -1.91
C PRO A 232 38.31 -26.88 -1.62
N ALA A 233 37.26 -27.12 -2.41
CA ALA A 233 35.93 -26.53 -2.22
C ALA A 233 35.38 -26.71 -0.78
N TYR A 234 35.85 -27.73 -0.07
CA TYR A 234 35.60 -27.96 1.34
C TYR A 234 36.16 -26.84 2.25
N VAL A 235 37.36 -26.32 1.97
CA VAL A 235 37.97 -25.22 2.73
C VAL A 235 37.24 -23.90 2.45
N LEU A 236 36.76 -23.69 1.21
CA LEU A 236 35.95 -22.51 0.89
C LEU A 236 34.59 -22.57 1.61
N ALA A 237 33.94 -23.73 1.64
CA ALA A 237 32.69 -23.94 2.37
C ALA A 237 32.87 -23.78 3.88
N LEU A 238 33.99 -24.25 4.43
CA LEU A 238 34.35 -24.01 5.83
C LEU A 238 34.60 -22.53 6.10
N LEU A 239 35.25 -21.80 5.18
CA LEU A 239 35.47 -20.36 5.34
C LEU A 239 34.15 -19.58 5.30
N GLU A 240 33.25 -19.92 4.38
CA GLU A 240 31.91 -19.32 4.29
C GLU A 240 31.08 -19.64 5.53
N GLN A 241 31.11 -20.89 6.00
CA GLN A 241 30.48 -21.31 7.25
C GLN A 241 31.06 -20.58 8.45
N THR A 242 32.38 -20.33 8.50
CA THR A 242 32.99 -19.56 9.58
C THR A 242 32.63 -18.07 9.51
N ALA A 243 32.52 -17.49 8.32
CA ALA A 243 32.11 -16.10 8.14
C ALA A 243 30.65 -15.90 8.59
N GLU A 244 29.75 -16.79 8.20
CA GLU A 244 28.35 -16.79 8.65
C GLU A 244 28.24 -17.03 10.17
N SER A 245 29.07 -17.91 10.72
CA SER A 245 29.15 -18.13 12.17
C SER A 245 29.62 -16.87 12.91
N LEU A 246 30.62 -16.16 12.39
CA LEU A 246 31.12 -14.92 12.97
C LEU A 246 30.10 -13.78 12.88
N GLU A 247 29.38 -13.66 11.76
CA GLU A 247 28.30 -12.67 11.60
C GLU A 247 27.14 -12.94 12.57
N ASN A 248 26.76 -14.22 12.73
CA ASN A 248 25.75 -14.62 13.71
C ASN A 248 26.20 -14.36 15.16
N LEU A 249 27.48 -14.57 15.45
CA LEU A 249 28.07 -14.29 16.77
C LEU A 249 28.09 -12.78 17.04
N GLN A 250 28.50 -11.97 16.05
CA GLN A 250 28.47 -10.51 16.13
C GLN A 250 27.04 -10.00 16.37
N ARG A 251 26.05 -10.50 15.60
CA ARG A 251 24.64 -10.12 15.75
C ARG A 251 24.09 -10.50 17.12
N THR A 252 24.48 -11.67 17.64
CA THR A 252 24.08 -12.14 18.97
C THR A 252 24.71 -11.31 20.08
N LEU A 253 25.99 -10.92 19.93
CA LEU A 253 26.68 -10.03 20.87
C LEU A 253 26.05 -8.64 20.89
N THR A 254 25.76 -8.03 19.73
CA THR A 254 25.12 -6.71 19.68
C THR A 254 23.73 -6.74 20.32
N LYS A 255 22.93 -7.78 20.05
CA LYS A 255 21.63 -7.96 20.72
C LYS A 255 21.78 -8.23 22.22
N GLY A 256 22.79 -8.98 22.64
CA GLY A 256 23.08 -9.25 24.04
C GLY A 256 23.52 -7.99 24.81
N GLU A 257 24.36 -7.17 24.21
CA GLU A 257 24.76 -5.84 24.71
C GLU A 257 23.55 -4.92 24.88
N GLU A 258 22.71 -4.82 23.85
CA GLU A 258 21.50 -3.99 23.90
C GLU A 258 20.52 -4.47 24.98
N SER A 259 20.34 -5.78 25.10
CA SER A 259 19.52 -6.39 26.17
C SER A 259 20.11 -6.11 27.55
N ARG A 260 21.44 -6.19 27.72
CA ARG A 260 22.10 -5.90 29.00
C ARG A 260 21.94 -4.44 29.39
N ILE A 261 22.17 -3.51 28.45
CA ILE A 261 21.97 -2.08 28.66
C ILE A 261 20.51 -1.78 29.03
N SER A 262 19.55 -2.43 28.37
CA SER A 262 18.13 -2.28 28.72
C SER A 262 17.82 -2.78 30.12
N ALA A 263 18.36 -3.95 30.50
CA ALA A 263 18.19 -4.51 31.84
C ALA A 263 18.81 -3.63 32.94
N GLU A 264 20.02 -3.09 32.71
CA GLU A 264 20.67 -2.14 33.63
C GLU A 264 19.84 -0.86 33.80
N ARG A 265 19.33 -0.28 32.71
CA ARG A 265 18.43 0.88 32.78
C ARG A 265 17.16 0.57 33.56
N GLN A 266 16.61 -0.63 33.40
CA GLN A 266 15.41 -1.04 34.12
C GLN A 266 15.69 -1.28 35.60
N MET A 267 16.86 -1.84 35.96
CA MET A 267 17.32 -1.95 37.34
C MET A 267 17.55 -0.57 37.99
N MET A 268 18.16 0.38 37.28
CA MET A 268 18.32 1.75 37.77
C MET A 268 16.95 2.40 38.03
N LYS A 269 16.00 2.27 37.09
CA LYS A 269 14.62 2.75 37.29
C LYS A 269 13.91 2.10 38.47
N LEU A 270 14.16 0.81 38.72
CA LEU A 270 13.63 0.12 39.90
C LEU A 270 14.29 0.64 41.17
N GLY A 271 15.61 0.88 41.15
CA GLY A 271 16.35 1.52 42.25
C GLY A 271 15.81 2.90 42.58
N ASP A 272 15.59 3.75 41.58
CA ASP A 272 15.02 5.09 41.75
C ASP A 272 13.60 5.02 42.34
N LYS A 273 12.74 4.12 41.83
CA LYS A 273 11.39 3.93 42.37
C LYS A 273 11.39 3.41 43.80
N LEU A 274 12.30 2.49 44.14
CA LEU A 274 12.46 2.00 45.51
C LEU A 274 12.98 3.10 46.45
N GLY A 275 13.88 3.96 45.97
CA GLY A 275 14.34 5.15 46.68
C GLY A 275 13.17 6.09 47.00
N ILE A 276 12.40 6.49 45.98
CA ILE A 276 11.22 7.35 46.14
C ILE A 276 10.18 6.72 47.08
N MET A 277 9.94 5.41 46.98
CA MET A 277 8.99 4.74 47.87
C MET A 277 9.49 4.69 49.33
N THR A 278 10.80 4.55 49.53
CA THR A 278 11.41 4.57 50.87
C THR A 278 11.32 5.98 51.48
N ASP A 279 11.60 7.01 50.69
CA ASP A 279 11.45 8.40 51.11
C ASP A 279 9.98 8.71 51.47
N HIS A 280 9.04 8.28 50.63
CA HIS A 280 7.61 8.43 50.88
C HIS A 280 7.17 7.72 52.17
N MET A 281 7.64 6.50 52.41
CA MET A 281 7.36 5.77 53.66
C MET A 281 7.95 6.48 54.89
N SER A 282 9.14 7.07 54.76
CA SER A 282 9.77 7.85 55.83
C SER A 282 8.98 9.12 56.13
N ASP A 283 8.53 9.82 55.09
CA ASP A 283 7.69 11.01 55.20
C ASP A 283 6.34 10.68 55.83
N GLU A 284 5.65 9.63 55.37
CA GLU A 284 4.39 9.15 55.97
C GLU A 284 4.57 8.79 57.45
N ARG A 285 5.66 8.10 57.81
CA ARG A 285 5.97 7.78 59.20
C ARG A 285 6.18 9.04 60.03
N SER A 286 6.86 10.05 59.50
CA SER A 286 7.07 11.33 60.19
C SER A 286 5.77 12.11 60.39
N LEU A 287 4.86 12.07 59.41
CA LEU A 287 3.54 12.69 59.48
C LEU A 287 2.65 11.99 60.50
N MET A 288 2.69 10.66 60.55
CA MET A 288 1.97 9.88 61.56
C MET A 288 2.46 10.19 62.97
N VAL A 289 3.77 10.38 63.18
CA VAL A 289 4.34 10.80 64.46
C VAL A 289 3.85 12.21 64.82
N LYS A 290 3.96 13.18 63.90
CA LYS A 290 3.47 14.56 64.14
C LYS A 290 1.97 14.61 64.41
N LEU A 291 1.17 13.81 63.72
CA LEU A 291 -0.27 13.72 63.93
C LEU A 291 -0.58 13.14 65.32
N ALA A 292 0.15 12.11 65.74
CA ALA A 292 0.03 11.54 67.08
C ALA A 292 0.44 12.55 68.18
N GLU A 293 1.51 13.32 67.97
CA GLU A 293 1.93 14.40 68.88
C GLU A 293 0.88 15.52 68.96
N THR A 294 0.38 15.98 67.83
CA THR A 294 -0.67 17.02 67.76
C THR A 294 -1.98 16.52 68.41
N GLN A 295 -2.32 15.25 68.22
CA GLN A 295 -3.48 14.62 68.86
C GLN A 295 -3.29 14.51 70.38
N ALA A 296 -2.08 14.22 70.86
CA ALA A 296 -1.76 14.21 72.27
C ALA A 296 -1.82 15.62 72.89
N GLU A 297 -1.29 16.63 72.20
CA GLU A 297 -1.33 18.04 72.63
C GLU A 297 -2.77 18.57 72.68
N THR A 298 -3.58 18.33 71.64
CA THR A 298 -4.99 18.72 71.63
C THR A 298 -5.79 18.03 72.73
N LYS A 299 -5.52 16.74 73.02
CA LYS A 299 -6.14 16.03 74.15
C LYS A 299 -5.74 16.66 75.49
N ASN A 300 -4.48 17.06 75.67
CA ASN A 300 -4.02 17.74 76.88
C ASN A 300 -4.65 19.13 77.03
N VAL A 301 -4.75 19.91 75.96
CA VAL A 301 -5.42 21.23 75.99
C VAL A 301 -6.89 21.08 76.32
N LEU A 302 -7.59 20.10 75.75
CA LEU A 302 -8.99 19.80 76.10
C LEU A 302 -9.14 19.39 77.56
N ALA A 303 -8.20 18.59 78.10
CA ALA A 303 -8.20 18.22 79.51
C ALA A 303 -8.01 19.46 80.42
N HIS A 304 -7.06 20.34 80.11
CA HIS A 304 -6.86 21.59 80.85
C HIS A 304 -8.04 22.57 80.72
N LEU A 305 -8.72 22.62 79.58
CA LEU A 305 -9.92 23.44 79.41
C LEU A 305 -11.11 22.88 80.20
N ALA A 306 -11.24 21.56 80.28
CA ALA A 306 -12.24 20.91 81.12
C ALA A 306 -11.96 21.17 82.62
N GLU A 307 -10.69 21.10 83.01
CA GLU A 307 -10.24 21.39 84.38
C GLU A 307 -10.43 22.86 84.74
N SER A 308 -10.07 23.81 83.87
CA SER A 308 -10.29 25.24 84.13
C SER A 308 -11.78 25.62 84.18
N LYS A 309 -12.63 24.99 83.37
CA LYS A 309 -14.09 25.16 83.45
C LYS A 309 -14.67 24.57 84.76
N SER A 310 -14.06 23.51 85.30
CA SER A 310 -14.43 22.98 86.62
C SER A 310 -14.04 23.90 87.77
N VAL A 311 -12.90 24.61 87.66
CA VAL A 311 -12.43 25.57 88.66
C VAL A 311 -13.20 26.90 88.61
N ALA A 312 -13.56 27.40 87.42
CA ALA A 312 -14.31 28.65 87.26
C ALA A 312 -15.82 28.53 87.55
N GLY A 313 -16.37 27.31 87.58
CA GLY A 313 -17.77 27.05 87.92
C GLY A 313 -18.04 26.82 89.41
N GLY A 314 -17.00 26.85 90.26
CA GLY A 314 -17.09 26.48 91.67
C GLY A 314 -17.17 27.63 92.67
N ASP A 315 -17.02 28.89 92.25
CA ASP A 315 -16.85 30.03 93.18
C ASP A 315 -17.92 31.13 93.02
N GLY A 316 -19.15 30.72 92.70
CA GLY A 316 -20.25 31.67 92.64
C GLY A 316 -21.57 30.96 92.47
N LEU A 317 -22.19 30.60 93.60
CA LEU A 317 -23.63 30.54 93.87
C LEU A 317 -23.88 29.53 95.00
N ASP A 318 -23.74 29.97 96.26
CA ASP A 318 -24.61 29.56 97.37
C ASP A 318 -24.33 30.45 98.59
N GLU A 319 -24.89 31.66 98.59
CA GLU A 319 -25.44 32.27 99.81
C GLU A 319 -26.88 32.71 99.50
N ALA A 320 -27.82 31.85 99.89
CA ALA A 320 -29.19 32.18 100.27
C ALA A 320 -29.59 31.22 101.41
#